data_AF-A0A2D5PKZ6-F1
#
_entry.id   AF-A0A2D5PKZ6-F1
#
_cell.length_a   1.000
_cell.length_b   1.000
_cell.length_c   1.000
_cell.angle_alpha   90.00
_cell.angle_beta   90.00
_cell.angle_gamma   90.00
#
_symmetry.space_group_name_H-M   'P 1'
#
loop_
_entity.id
_entity.type
_entity.pdbx_description
1 polymer ?
#
loop_
_entity_poly.entity_id
_entity_poly.type
_entity_poly.pdbx_seq_one_letter_code
_entity_poly.pdbx_strand_id
1 'polypeptide(L)'
;MIPYKLPDEKEVLLQYSDEFNDHSSRKIIERGVVNNQHEARQLAEFFWRAFTHSASSEKDKEGRQATHSYVFLTLVDTLLAYFHLAGYSDVWDEVSGLPE
;
A
#
# COMPACT_ATOMS: atom_id res chain seq x y z
N MET A 1 -9.24 10.61 -5.75
CA MET A 1 -9.21 9.70 -4.58
C MET A 1 -8.60 8.38 -5.02
N ILE A 2 -7.98 7.64 -4.11
CA ILE A 2 -7.46 6.29 -4.38
C ILE A 2 -8.66 5.41 -4.74
N PRO A 3 -8.67 4.80 -5.94
CA PRO A 3 -9.82 4.07 -6.44
C PRO A 3 -9.81 2.62 -5.92
N TYR A 4 -10.01 2.43 -4.62
CA TYR A 4 -10.11 1.09 -4.03
C TYR A 4 -11.24 0.30 -4.73
N LYS A 5 -10.88 -0.82 -5.32
CA LYS A 5 -11.77 -1.71 -6.09
C LYS A 5 -12.50 -2.69 -5.19
N LEU A 6 -11.91 -3.06 -4.06
CA LEU A 6 -12.51 -3.95 -3.07
C LEU A 6 -12.59 -3.26 -1.70
N PRO A 7 -13.63 -3.51 -0.89
CA PRO A 7 -13.70 -3.01 0.49
C PRO A 7 -12.45 -3.38 1.30
N ASP A 8 -11.98 -4.61 1.10
CA ASP A 8 -10.85 -5.22 1.80
C ASP A 8 -9.52 -4.52 1.52
N GLU A 9 -9.35 -3.86 0.36
CA GLU A 9 -8.09 -3.18 0.01
C GLU A 9 -7.74 -2.07 1.00
N LYS A 10 -8.73 -1.25 1.36
CA LYS A 10 -8.54 -0.18 2.35
C LYS A 10 -8.33 -0.77 3.74
N GLU A 11 -9.12 -1.77 4.12
CA GLU A 11 -9.05 -2.39 5.45
C GLU A 11 -7.71 -3.08 5.69
N VAL A 12 -7.19 -3.80 4.69
CA VAL A 12 -5.86 -4.43 4.77
C VAL A 12 -4.79 -3.36 4.96
N LEU A 13 -4.78 -2.28 4.19
CA LEU A 13 -3.81 -1.19 4.38
C LEU A 13 -3.93 -0.54 5.76
N LEU A 14 -5.15 -0.35 6.28
CA LEU A 14 -5.36 0.17 7.63
C LEU A 14 -4.83 -0.80 8.71
N GLN A 15 -5.06 -2.11 8.55
CA GLN A 15 -4.54 -3.13 9.46
C GLN A 15 -3.02 -3.06 9.56
N TYR A 16 -2.31 -2.97 8.42
CA TYR A 16 -0.84 -2.84 8.43
C TYR A 16 -0.38 -1.49 8.99
N SER A 17 -1.17 -0.42 8.84
CA SER A 17 -0.84 0.87 9.45
C SER A 17 -0.88 0.81 10.98
N ASP A 18 -1.81 0.02 11.54
CA ASP A 18 -1.88 -0.24 12.98
C ASP A 18 -0.73 -1.15 13.44
N GLU A 19 -0.45 -2.22 12.68
CA GLU A 19 0.64 -3.14 12.98
C GLU A 19 2.00 -2.43 13.01
N PHE A 20 2.23 -1.48 12.11
CA PHE A 20 3.48 -0.71 12.06
C PHE A 20 3.50 0.53 12.95
N ASN A 21 2.38 0.86 13.63
CA ASN A 21 2.18 2.13 14.32
C ASN A 21 2.44 3.35 13.40
N ASP A 22 2.11 3.25 12.11
CA ASP A 22 2.31 4.31 11.12
C ASP A 22 1.05 5.19 11.00
N HIS A 23 0.93 6.13 11.95
CA HIS A 23 -0.18 7.09 11.99
C HIS A 23 -0.20 8.03 10.78
N SER A 24 0.95 8.30 10.17
CA SER A 24 1.03 9.23 9.05
C SER A 24 0.42 8.57 7.80
N SER A 25 0.77 7.32 7.53
CA SER A 25 0.26 6.58 6.36
C SER A 25 -1.21 6.24 6.55
N ARG A 26 -1.62 5.90 7.79
CA ARG A 26 -3.02 5.73 8.17
C ARG A 26 -3.89 6.93 7.77
N LYS A 27 -3.45 8.16 8.09
CA LYS A 27 -4.21 9.38 7.73
C LYS A 27 -4.35 9.55 6.23
N ILE A 28 -3.32 9.22 5.44
CA ILE A 28 -3.37 9.28 3.97
C ILE A 28 -4.39 8.26 3.44
N ILE A 29 -4.37 7.02 3.95
CA ILE A 29 -5.28 5.94 3.57
C ILE A 29 -6.73 6.26 3.95
N GLU A 30 -6.97 6.77 5.17
CA GLU A 30 -8.29 7.16 5.66
C GLU A 30 -8.89 8.26 4.78
N ARG A 31 -8.10 9.30 4.49
CA ARG A 31 -8.46 10.41 3.61
C ARG A 31 -8.64 9.97 2.15
N GLY A 32 -7.93 8.92 1.73
CA GLY A 32 -8.02 8.36 0.39
C GLY A 32 -7.47 9.27 -0.70
N VAL A 33 -6.57 10.19 -0.36
CA VAL A 33 -5.89 11.07 -1.33
C VAL A 33 -4.55 11.54 -0.78
N VAL A 34 -3.56 11.61 -1.67
CA VAL A 34 -2.23 12.20 -1.48
C VAL A 34 -2.28 13.66 -1.94
N ASN A 35 -1.80 14.58 -1.11
CA ASN A 35 -1.83 16.03 -1.37
C ASN A 35 -0.53 16.59 -1.93
N ASN A 36 0.58 15.88 -1.74
CA ASN A 36 1.90 16.33 -2.16
C ASN A 36 2.86 15.16 -2.36
N GLN A 37 4.02 15.44 -2.94
CA GLN A 37 5.05 14.45 -3.23
C GLN A 37 5.59 13.74 -1.98
N HIS A 38 5.61 14.41 -0.82
CA HIS A 38 6.03 13.80 0.44
C HIS A 38 5.05 12.72 0.91
N GLU A 39 3.75 13.02 0.90
CA GLU A 39 2.70 12.04 1.19
C GLU A 39 2.68 10.91 0.15
N ALA A 40 3.00 11.20 -1.12
CA ALA A 40 3.09 10.18 -2.17
C ALA A 40 4.18 9.17 -1.82
N ARG A 41 5.37 9.66 -1.47
CA ARG A 41 6.51 8.82 -1.09
C ARG A 41 6.19 7.99 0.14
N GLN A 42 5.63 8.63 1.17
CA GLN A 42 5.29 7.95 2.41
C GLN A 42 4.28 6.81 2.18
N LEU A 43 3.25 7.04 1.34
CA LEU A 43 2.27 6.00 0.99
C LEU A 43 2.91 4.86 0.20
N ALA A 44 3.81 5.16 -0.75
CA ALA A 44 4.51 4.15 -1.53
C ALA A 44 5.44 3.30 -0.65
N GLU A 45 6.24 3.92 0.22
CA GLU A 45 7.15 3.24 1.15
C GLU A 45 6.37 2.33 2.11
N PHE A 46 5.27 2.86 2.65
CA PHE A 46 4.36 2.10 3.50
C PHE A 46 3.81 0.87 2.76
N PHE A 47 3.33 1.05 1.53
CA PHE A 47 2.77 -0.03 0.73
C PHE A 47 3.78 -1.16 0.51
N TRP A 48 4.99 -0.84 0.04
CA TRP A 48 6.00 -1.86 -0.25
C TRP A 48 6.53 -2.54 1.01
N ARG A 49 6.61 -1.82 2.14
CA ARG A 49 6.89 -2.41 3.44
C ARG A 49 5.80 -3.40 3.86
N ALA A 50 4.53 -3.03 3.71
CA ALA A 50 3.40 -3.88 4.03
C ALA A 50 3.33 -5.11 3.12
N PHE A 51 3.55 -4.93 1.82
CA PHE A 51 3.68 -5.99 0.82
C PHE A 51 4.75 -7.00 1.23
N THR A 52 5.97 -6.53 1.48
CA THR A 52 7.11 -7.38 1.86
C THR A 52 6.85 -8.12 3.19
N HIS A 53 6.26 -7.43 4.17
CA HIS A 53 5.87 -8.03 5.44
C HIS A 53 4.82 -9.13 5.26
N SER A 54 3.81 -8.90 4.42
CA SER A 54 2.76 -9.87 4.12
C SER A 54 3.33 -11.15 3.46
N ALA A 55 4.33 -11.00 2.60
CA ALA A 55 4.99 -12.12 1.93
C ALA A 55 5.93 -12.90 2.86
N SER A 56 6.56 -12.22 3.83
CA SER A 56 7.58 -12.82 4.71
C SER A 56 7.02 -13.48 5.98
N SER A 57 5.76 -13.20 6.34
CA SER A 57 5.16 -13.76 7.55
C SER A 57 4.84 -15.25 7.36
N GLU A 58 5.75 -16.13 7.82
CA GLU A 58 5.52 -17.59 7.94
C GLU A 58 4.37 -17.94 8.91
N LYS A 59 3.74 -16.95 9.55
CA LYS A 59 2.61 -17.14 10.46
C LYS A 59 1.32 -17.31 9.67
N ASP A 60 1.17 -18.42 8.98
CA ASP A 60 -0.16 -18.87 8.58
C ASP A 60 -0.55 -20.16 9.29
N LYS A 61 -1.45 -19.99 10.26
CA LYS A 61 -2.19 -21.10 10.88
C LYS A 61 -3.62 -21.20 10.33
N GLU A 62 -4.09 -20.28 9.48
CA GLU A 62 -5.54 -20.12 9.20
C GLU A 62 -5.92 -19.65 7.77
N GLY A 63 -4.99 -19.57 6.80
CA GLY A 63 -5.27 -19.20 5.40
C GLY A 63 -5.34 -17.68 5.13
N ARG A 64 -4.90 -16.84 6.07
CA ARG A 64 -5.01 -15.36 5.97
C ARG A 64 -3.95 -14.72 5.05
N GLN A 65 -2.78 -15.35 4.91
CA GLN A 65 -1.69 -14.88 4.06
C GLN A 65 -2.04 -14.96 2.57
N ALA A 66 -2.76 -16.01 2.16
CA ALA A 66 -3.22 -16.16 0.78
C ALA A 66 -4.18 -15.03 0.37
N THR A 67 -5.11 -14.66 1.26
CA THR A 67 -6.05 -13.55 1.05
C THR A 67 -5.32 -12.21 1.00
N HIS A 68 -4.41 -11.93 1.94
CA HIS A 68 -3.67 -10.66 1.94
C HIS A 68 -2.75 -10.51 0.73
N SER A 69 -2.06 -11.58 0.33
CA SER A 69 -1.20 -11.56 -0.86
C SER A 69 -1.97 -11.22 -2.13
N TYR A 70 -3.17 -11.80 -2.30
CA TYR A 70 -4.04 -11.49 -3.43
C TYR A 70 -4.55 -10.03 -3.40
N VAL A 71 -4.93 -9.52 -2.23
CA VAL A 71 -5.34 -8.12 -2.05
C VAL A 71 -4.18 -7.18 -2.39
N PHE A 72 -2.97 -7.49 -1.94
CA PHE A 72 -1.77 -6.72 -2.23
C PHE A 72 -1.43 -6.68 -3.73
N LEU A 73 -1.57 -7.79 -4.45
CA LEU A 73 -1.39 -7.81 -5.91
C LEU A 73 -2.42 -6.89 -6.61
N THR A 74 -3.67 -6.90 -6.16
CA THR A 74 -4.71 -6.00 -6.70
C THR A 74 -4.41 -4.53 -6.37
N LEU A 75 -3.88 -4.28 -5.17
CA LEU A 75 -3.45 -2.96 -4.73
C LEU A 75 -2.28 -2.40 -5.55
N VAL A 76 -1.36 -3.24 -6.06
CA VAL A 76 -0.29 -2.78 -6.96
C VAL A 76 -0.89 -2.06 -8.16
N ASP A 77 -1.84 -2.68 -8.85
CA ASP A 77 -2.49 -2.07 -10.03
C ASP A 77 -3.29 -0.82 -9.66
N THR A 78 -4.01 -0.87 -8.53
CA THR A 78 -4.82 0.26 -8.02
C THR A 78 -3.94 1.46 -7.69
N LEU A 79 -2.82 1.25 -7.00
CA LEU A 79 -1.91 2.33 -6.60
C LEU A 79 -1.07 2.81 -7.77
N LEU A 80 -0.57 1.93 -8.65
CA LEU A 80 0.15 2.33 -9.87
C LEU A 80 -0.71 3.28 -10.72
N ALA A 81 -1.95 2.91 -11.00
CA ALA A 81 -2.87 3.76 -11.75
C ALA A 81 -3.15 5.10 -11.02
N TYR A 82 -3.32 5.06 -9.70
CA TYR A 82 -3.52 6.26 -8.90
C TYR A 82 -2.33 7.22 -8.94
N PHE A 83 -1.12 6.73 -8.71
CA PHE A 83 0.11 7.53 -8.73
C PHE A 83 0.35 8.12 -10.12
N HIS A 84 0.09 7.35 -11.18
CA HIS A 84 0.18 7.84 -12.55
C HIS A 84 -0.79 9.00 -12.82
N LEU A 85 -2.07 8.84 -12.48
CA LEU A 85 -3.08 9.88 -12.68
C LEU A 85 -2.86 11.12 -11.78
N ALA A 86 -2.22 10.94 -10.63
CA ALA A 86 -1.91 12.01 -9.69
C ALA A 86 -0.61 12.75 -10.01
N GLY A 87 0.16 12.33 -11.02
CA GLY A 87 1.44 12.95 -11.40
C GLY A 87 2.60 12.58 -10.48
N TYR A 88 2.52 11.42 -9.81
CA TYR A 88 3.54 10.92 -8.88
C TYR A 88 4.17 9.60 -9.37
N SER A 89 4.10 9.27 -10.67
CA SER A 89 4.72 8.05 -11.24
C SER A 89 6.18 7.90 -10.83
N ASP A 90 6.96 8.97 -10.94
CA ASP A 90 8.40 8.96 -10.62
C ASP A 90 8.66 8.52 -9.17
N VAL A 91 7.77 8.90 -8.24
CA VAL A 91 7.86 8.50 -6.83
C VAL A 91 7.56 7.02 -6.66
N TRP A 92 6.56 6.51 -7.38
CA TRP A 92 6.23 5.09 -7.34
C TRP A 92 7.37 4.23 -7.88
N ASP A 93 7.96 4.64 -9.01
CA ASP A 93 9.07 3.95 -9.66
C ASP A 93 10.33 3.99 -8.77
N GLU A 94 10.67 5.15 -8.20
CA GLU A 94 11.80 5.31 -7.27
C GLU A 94 11.69 4.38 -6.05
N VAL A 95 10.50 4.26 -5.47
CA VAL A 95 10.29 3.46 -4.25
C VAL A 95 10.13 1.96 -4.57
N SER A 96 9.53 1.61 -5.70
CA SER A 96 9.38 0.21 -6.13
C SER A 96 10.71 -0.42 -6.58
N GLY A 97 11.69 0.42 -6.96
CA GLY A 97 13.07 0.03 -7.26
C GLY A 97 13.85 -0.44 -6.04
N LEU A 98 13.63 -1.68 -5.61
CA LEU A 98 14.73 -2.54 -5.15
C LEU A 98 15.74 -2.67 -6.30
N PRO A 99 17.07 -2.73 -6.03
CA PRO A 99 18.11 -2.43 -7.02
C PRO A 99 17.98 -3.25 -8.31
N GLU A 100 18.25 -2.60 -9.45
CA GLU A 100 18.44 -3.23 -10.77
C GLU A 100 19.36 -4.46 -10.71
#